data_AF-A0A6V7JKH7-F1
#
_entry.id   AF-A0A6V7JKH7-F1
#
_cell.length_a   1.000
_cell.length_b   1.000
_cell.length_c   1.000
_cell.angle_alpha   90.00
_cell.angle_beta   90.00
_cell.angle_gamma   90.00
#
_symmetry.space_group_name_H-M   'P 1'
#
loop_
_entity.id
_entity.type
_entity.pdbx_description
1 polymer ?
#
loop_
_entity_poly.entity_id
_entity_poly.type
_entity_poly.pdbx_seq_one_letter_code
_entity_poly.pdbx_strand_id
1 'polypeptide(L)' 'MPVQYIIGEWDFRDLTLKLEPPIFIPRPETEFFIDFILKRLCEERKDYSRILEIGTGSGAIALALAHASPK' A
#
# COMPACT_ATOMS: atom_id res chain seq x y z
N MET A 1 18.43 13.41 6.55
CA MET A 1 17.33 13.43 5.56
C MET A 1 17.27 12.04 4.91
N PRO A 2 16.13 11.33 4.93
CA PRO A 2 15.98 10.06 4.20
C PRO A 2 16.23 10.22 2.70
N VAL A 3 16.90 9.24 2.08
CA VAL A 3 17.23 9.27 0.64
C VAL A 3 15.99 9.27 -0.23
N GLN A 4 14.92 8.62 0.22
CA GLN A 4 13.64 8.53 -0.47
C GLN A 4 13.00 9.91 -0.69
N TYR A 5 13.16 10.83 0.26
CA TYR A 5 12.68 12.21 0.09
C TYR A 5 13.56 13.04 -0.84
N ILE A 6 14.82 12.66 -1.03
CA ILE A 6 15.70 13.30 -2.01
C ILE A 6 15.35 12.82 -3.42
N ILE A 7 15.05 11.51 -3.56
CA ILE A 7 14.62 10.89 -4.82
C ILE A 7 13.20 11.37 -5.19
N GLY A 8 12.32 11.56 -4.21
CA GLY A 8 10.95 12.02 -4.41
C GLY A 8 9.95 10.89 -4.74
N GLU A 9 10.44 9.66 -4.82
CA GLU A 9 9.64 8.47 -5.08
C GLU A 9 10.25 7.23 -4.42
N TRP A 10 9.44 6.19 -4.24
CA TRP A 10 9.85 4.91 -3.69
C TRP A 10 8.94 3.78 -4.15
N ASP A 11 9.53 2.62 -4.41
CA ASP A 11 8.77 1.44 -4.82
C ASP A 11 8.11 0.75 -3.62
N PHE A 12 6.91 0.26 -3.86
CA PHE A 12 6.11 -0.53 -2.93
C PHE A 12 5.30 -1.55 -3.74
N ARG A 13 5.69 -2.83 -3.71
CA ARG A 13 5.21 -3.87 -4.62
C ARG A 13 5.35 -3.42 -6.09
N ASP A 14 4.30 -3.59 -6.89
CA ASP A 14 4.25 -3.22 -8.31
C ASP A 14 3.95 -1.73 -8.55
N LEU A 15 4.08 -0.89 -7.51
CA LEU A 15 3.78 0.54 -7.56
C LEU A 15 5.01 1.39 -7.22
N THR A 16 5.19 2.47 -7.97
CA THR A 16 6.11 3.55 -7.61
C THR A 16 5.29 4.70 -7.01
N LEU A 17 5.54 5.02 -5.75
CA LEU A 17 4.79 6.02 -5.00
C LEU A 17 5.58 7.32 -4.91
N LYS A 18 4.92 8.45 -5.14
CA LYS A 18 5.52 9.77 -4.87
C LYS A 18 5.67 9.98 -3.37
N LEU A 19 6.80 10.52 -2.95
CA LEU A 19 7.11 10.80 -1.56
C LEU A 19 7.65 12.21 -1.37
N GLU A 20 7.19 12.84 -0.29
CA GLU A 20 7.72 14.09 0.21
C GLU A 20 7.57 14.12 1.74
N PRO A 21 8.41 14.87 2.47
CA PRO A 21 8.14 15.12 3.89
C PRO A 21 6.76 15.83 4.05
N PRO A 22 5.94 15.46 5.05
CA PRO A 22 6.21 14.56 6.18
C PRO A 22 5.65 13.14 5.99
N ILE A 23 5.39 12.69 4.75
CA ILE A 23 4.73 11.41 4.46
C ILE A 23 5.60 10.24 4.92
N PHE A 24 5.02 9.32 5.69
CA PHE A 24 5.74 8.13 6.15
C PHE A 24 6.22 7.28 4.96
N ILE A 25 7.52 6.98 4.94
CA ILE A 25 8.14 6.14 3.91
C ILE A 25 7.67 4.69 4.09
N PRO A 26 6.99 4.09 3.10
CA PRO A 26 6.56 2.69 3.15
C PRO A 26 7.71 1.74 3.44
N ARG A 27 7.44 0.68 4.19
CA ARG A 27 8.44 -0.30 4.59
C ARG A 27 8.20 -1.65 3.91
N PRO A 28 9.26 -2.38 3.52
CA PRO A 28 9.11 -3.69 2.88
C PRO A 28 8.24 -4.66 3.70
N GLU A 29 8.29 -4.57 5.04
CA GLU A 29 7.48 -5.40 5.93
C GLU A 29 5.97 -5.19 5.73
N THR A 30 5.56 -3.99 5.32
CA THR A 30 4.16 -3.65 5.03
C THR A 30 3.68 -4.28 3.71
N GLU A 31 4.57 -4.68 2.81
CA GLU A 31 4.19 -5.36 1.56
C GLU A 31 3.57 -6.73 1.84
N PHE A 32 4.10 -7.46 2.82
CA PHE A 32 3.57 -8.77 3.24
C PHE A 32 2.16 -8.67 3.84
N PHE A 33 1.82 -7.50 4.42
CA PHE A 33 0.48 -7.28 4.98
C PHE A 33 -0.60 -7.29 3.90
N ILE A 34 -0.27 -6.87 2.68
CA ILE A 34 -1.18 -6.89 1.53
C ILE A 34 -1.56 -8.32 1.16
N ASP A 35 -0.59 -9.23 1.11
CA ASP A 35 -0.85 -10.64 0.80
C ASP A 35 -1.75 -11.29 1.85
N PHE A 36 -1.55 -10.95 3.12
CA PHE A 36 -2.40 -11.41 4.21
C PHE A 36 -3.86 -10.93 4.06
N ILE A 37 -4.06 -9.64 3.74
CA ILE A 37 -5.40 -9.06 3.52
C ILE A 37 -6.09 -9.74 2.33
N LEU A 38 -5.41 -9.82 1.18
CA LEU A 38 -5.98 -10.42 -0.03
C LEU A 38 -6.37 -11.88 0.17
N LYS A 39 -5.50 -12.65 0.85
CA LYS A 39 -5.79 -14.05 1.20
C LYS A 39 -7.05 -14.13 2.06
N ARG A 40 -7.13 -13.33 3.12
CA ARG A 40 -8.28 -13.33 4.03
C ARG A 40 -9.59 -12.93 3.33
N LEU A 41 -9.54 -11.91 2.47
CA LEU A 41 -10.71 -11.46 1.71
C LEU A 41 -11.21 -12.55 0.75
N CYS A 42 -10.28 -13.26 0.09
CA CYS A 42 -10.61 -14.38 -0.78
C CYS A 42 -11.25 -15.56 -0.01
N GLU A 43 -10.71 -15.89 1.16
CA GLU A 43 -11.24 -16.96 2.03
C GLU A 43 -12.66 -16.63 2.55
N GLU A 44 -12.90 -15.37 2.93
CA GLU A 44 -14.19 -14.91 3.44
C GLU A 44 -15.23 -14.62 2.33
N ARG A 45 -14.85 -14.77 1.04
CA ARG A 45 -15.66 -14.37 -0.15
C ARG A 45 -16.29 -12.99 -0.01
N LYS A 46 -15.55 -12.05 0.61
CA LYS A 46 -16.04 -10.69 0.82
C LYS A 46 -15.85 -9.85 -0.43
N ASP A 47 -16.80 -8.96 -0.63
CA ASP A 47 -16.77 -7.99 -1.70
C ASP A 47 -15.65 -6.95 -1.45
N TYR A 48 -14.79 -6.75 -2.45
CA TYR A 48 -13.67 -5.81 -2.45
C TYR A 48 -14.13 -4.34 -2.53
N SER A 49 -15.43 -4.10 -2.70
CA SER A 49 -15.99 -2.78 -3.01
C SER A 49 -15.74 -1.69 -1.96
N ARG A 50 -15.49 -2.03 -0.69
CA ARG A 50 -15.33 -1.04 0.39
C ARG A 50 -14.33 -1.47 1.47
N ILE A 51 -13.18 -0.80 1.51
CA ILE A 51 -12.14 -0.93 2.54
C ILE A 51 -11.87 0.47 3.12
N LEU A 52 -11.66 0.55 4.45
CA LEU A 52 -11.21 1.76 5.13
C LEU A 52 -9.77 1.56 5.61
N GLU A 53 -8.88 2.45 5.18
CA GLU A 53 -7.52 2.54 5.71
C GLU A 53 -7.42 3.73 6.67
N ILE A 54 -6.96 3.49 7.90
CA ILE A 54 -6.73 4.54 8.90
C ILE A 54 -5.24 4.86 8.93
N GLY A 55 -4.88 6.14 8.77
CA GLY A 55 -3.49 6.57 8.74
C GLY A 55 -2.79 6.26 7.42
N THR A 56 -3.47 6.52 6.29
CA THR A 56 -3.04 6.11 4.94
C THR A 56 -1.66 6.61 4.52
N GLY A 57 -1.20 7.75 5.05
CA GLY A 57 0.13 8.28 4.73
C GLY A 57 0.33 8.46 3.23
N SER A 58 1.24 7.68 2.65
CA SER A 58 1.52 7.65 1.20
C SER A 58 0.44 6.96 0.36
N GLY A 59 -0.55 6.33 0.98
CA GLY A 59 -1.56 5.52 0.30
C GLY A 59 -1.06 4.13 -0.10
N ALA A 60 0.12 3.71 0.36
CA ALA A 60 0.77 2.47 -0.08
C ALA A 60 -0.14 1.23 0.02
N ILE A 61 -0.86 1.07 1.14
CA ILE A 61 -1.72 -0.09 1.36
C ILE A 61 -2.98 -0.01 0.48
N ALA A 62 -3.73 1.09 0.53
CA ALA A 62 -4.95 1.24 -0.27
C ALA A 62 -4.67 1.11 -1.78
N LEU A 63 -3.60 1.74 -2.27
CA LEU A 63 -3.21 1.66 -3.68
C LEU A 63 -2.80 0.23 -4.06
N ALA A 64 -2.02 -0.46 -3.22
CA ALA A 64 -1.63 -1.85 -3.47
C ALA A 64 -2.84 -2.80 -3.49
N LEU A 65 -3.78 -2.65 -2.56
CA LEU A 65 -5.01 -3.44 -2.54
C LEU A 65 -5.87 -3.18 -3.79
N ALA A 66 -6.03 -1.91 -4.17
CA ALA A 66 -6.78 -1.53 -5.38
C ALA A 66 -6.10 -2.02 -6.66
N HIS A 67 -4.76 -2.06 -6.70
CA HIS A 67 -3.99 -2.57 -7.84
C HIS A 67 -4.08 -4.09 -7.95
N ALA A 68 -4.02 -4.81 -6.83
CA ALA A 68 -4.04 -6.27 -6.79
C ALA A 68 -5.46 -6.87 -6.90
N SER A 69 -6.50 -6.10 -6.61
CA SER A 69 -7.87 -6.58 -6.70
C SER A 69 -8.26 -6.82 -8.17
N PRO A 70 -8.75 -8.03 -8.53
CA PRO A 70 -9.39 -8.23 -9.83
C PRO A 70 -10.61 -7.31 -9.93
N LYS A 71 -10.81 -6.71 -11.11
CA LYS A 71 -12.00 -5.91 -11.43
C LYS A 71 -13.24 -6.77 -11.58
#